data_AF-A0A828UAA8-F1
#
_entry.id   AF-A0A828UAA8-F1
#
_cell.length_a   1.000
_cell.length_b   1.000
_cell.length_c   1.000
_cell.angle_alpha   90.00
_cell.angle_beta   90.00
_cell.angle_gamma   90.00
#
_symmetry.space_group_name_H-M   'P 1'
#
loop_
_entity.id
_entity.type
_entity.pdbx_description
1 polymer ?
#
loop_
_entity_poly.entity_id
_entity_poly.type
_entity_poly.pdbx_seq_one_letter_code
_entity_poly.pdbx_strand_id
1 'polypeptide(L)'
;MAITAYIGVPGSGKSYEVVKSVIIPAVASGRRIVSNIYGLNHEAIIQYCYKNKLISDDISPGEIIHVENERVMSSDFYPVKGNQDKSLCQPGDLIILDECHRFFTSDKALSSDARIFAAEHRHYADEKTGQTCDLVLINQALTTLPRFLRERIEQTFRMKKLIGLSHKSYRVDVFDGSRTTKATHLSNYVCRYSKDIYPLYSSHDVKG
;
A
#
# COMPACT_ATOMS: atom_id res chain seq x y z
N MET A 1 13.03 5.44 -4.23
CA MET A 1 12.49 6.56 -3.47
C MET A 1 11.11 6.22 -2.90
N ALA A 2 10.18 5.60 -3.63
CA ALA A 2 8.78 5.65 -3.20
C ALA A 2 8.44 4.47 -2.26
N ILE A 3 8.97 4.55 -1.04
CA ILE A 3 8.29 3.97 0.11
C ILE A 3 7.34 5.03 0.64
N THR A 4 6.04 4.75 0.64
CA THR A 4 5.03 5.62 1.24
C THR A 4 4.42 4.96 2.46
N ALA A 5 4.01 5.76 3.44
CA ALA A 5 3.39 5.25 4.66
C ALA A 5 2.00 5.84 4.87
N TYR A 6 1.03 4.98 5.15
CA TYR A 6 -0.34 5.34 5.48
C TYR A 6 -0.59 5.03 6.95
N ILE A 7 -0.76 6.08 7.78
CA ILE A 7 -0.86 5.94 9.24
C ILE A 7 -2.14 6.54 9.84
N GLY A 8 -2.53 6.06 11.02
CA GLY A 8 -3.69 6.56 11.77
C GLY A 8 -4.36 5.49 12.63
N VAL A 9 -5.15 5.94 13.60
CA VAL A 9 -5.86 5.07 14.55
C VAL A 9 -6.75 4.04 13.85
N PRO A 10 -7.08 2.90 14.48
CA PRO A 10 -8.08 1.97 13.94
C PRO A 10 -9.37 2.68 13.55
N GLY A 11 -9.92 2.31 12.39
CA GLY A 11 -11.13 2.95 11.84
C GLY A 11 -10.94 4.38 11.31
N SER A 12 -9.70 4.87 11.13
CA SER A 12 -9.44 6.19 10.54
C SER A 12 -9.59 6.24 9.01
N GLY A 13 -9.78 5.10 8.35
CA GLY A 13 -9.92 5.00 6.89
C GLY A 13 -8.62 4.76 6.12
N LYS A 14 -7.58 4.18 6.75
CA LYS A 14 -6.29 3.92 6.07
C LYS A 14 -6.42 3.01 4.86
N SER A 15 -6.93 1.80 5.06
CA SER A 15 -7.10 0.81 3.98
C SER A 15 -8.11 1.30 2.93
N TYR A 16 -9.16 2.03 3.36
CA TYR A 16 -10.08 2.73 2.44
C TYR A 16 -9.33 3.69 1.50
N GLU A 17 -8.48 4.56 2.07
CA GLU A 17 -7.72 5.54 1.29
C GLU A 17 -6.75 4.84 0.33
N VAL A 18 -6.08 3.77 0.78
CA VAL A 18 -5.18 3.00 -0.08
C VAL A 18 -5.95 2.29 -1.20
N VAL A 19 -7.10 1.68 -0.92
CA VAL A 19 -7.94 1.08 -1.97
C VAL A 19 -8.32 2.14 -3.02
N LYS A 20 -8.82 3.28 -2.56
CA LYS A 20 -9.30 4.36 -3.42
C LYS A 20 -8.19 5.02 -4.25
N SER A 21 -7.09 5.40 -3.61
CA SER A 21 -6.09 6.31 -4.16
C SER A 21 -4.82 5.61 -4.65
N VAL A 22 -4.69 4.31 -4.38
CA VAL A 22 -3.51 3.52 -4.76
C VAL A 22 -3.90 2.28 -5.56
N ILE A 23 -4.76 1.41 -5.01
CA ILE A 23 -5.10 0.13 -5.66
C ILE A 23 -5.92 0.34 -6.93
N ILE A 24 -6.99 1.13 -6.86
CA ILE A 24 -7.84 1.39 -8.03
C ILE A 24 -7.03 2.02 -9.18
N PRO A 25 -6.22 3.08 -8.97
CA PRO A 25 -5.36 3.61 -10.03
C PRO A 25 -4.36 2.58 -10.58
N ALA A 26 -3.73 1.77 -9.72
CA ALA A 26 -2.77 0.75 -10.16
C ALA A 26 -3.42 -0.37 -10.98
N VAL A 27 -4.61 -0.85 -10.59
CA VAL A 27 -5.37 -1.80 -11.41
C VAL A 27 -5.76 -1.15 -12.73
N ALA A 28 -6.23 0.10 -12.70
CA ALA A 28 -6.62 0.83 -13.91
C ALA A 28 -5.47 1.03 -14.90
N SER A 29 -4.23 1.14 -14.41
CA SER A 29 -3.02 1.27 -15.23
C SER A 29 -2.36 -0.06 -15.60
N GLY A 30 -3.02 -1.20 -15.35
CA GLY A 30 -2.47 -2.52 -15.66
C GLY A 30 -1.33 -2.99 -14.75
N ARG A 31 -1.12 -2.33 -13.61
CA ARG A 31 -0.01 -2.65 -12.70
C ARG A 31 -0.37 -3.80 -11.78
N ARG A 32 0.54 -4.77 -11.67
CA ARG A 32 0.42 -5.90 -10.73
C ARG A 32 0.63 -5.43 -9.29
N ILE A 33 -0.22 -5.89 -8.39
CA ILE A 33 -0.28 -5.52 -6.98
C ILE A 33 -0.11 -6.77 -6.14
N VAL A 34 0.79 -6.72 -5.16
CA VAL A 34 0.92 -7.76 -4.13
C VAL A 34 0.53 -7.15 -2.79
N SER A 35 -0.47 -7.73 -2.11
CA SER A 35 -0.97 -7.15 -0.86
C SER A 35 -1.49 -8.18 0.14
N ASN A 36 -1.33 -7.89 1.43
CA ASN A 36 -1.98 -8.59 2.54
C ASN A 36 -3.18 -7.81 3.12
N ILE A 37 -3.70 -6.79 2.41
CA ILE A 37 -4.95 -6.15 2.82
C ILE A 37 -6.05 -7.21 2.73
N TYR A 38 -6.65 -7.50 3.87
CA TYR A 38 -7.71 -8.47 3.98
C TYR A 38 -8.95 -8.07 3.16
N GLY A 39 -9.58 -9.07 2.54
CA GLY A 39 -10.90 -8.93 1.94
C GLY A 39 -10.95 -8.05 0.69
N LEU A 40 -9.82 -7.76 0.03
CA LEU A 40 -9.82 -7.14 -1.30
C LEU A 40 -10.62 -8.01 -2.28
N ASN A 41 -11.54 -7.39 -3.00
CA ASN A 41 -12.33 -8.05 -4.03
C ASN A 41 -11.82 -7.62 -5.42
N HIS A 42 -10.92 -8.41 -5.98
CA HIS A 42 -10.26 -8.11 -7.26
C HIS A 42 -11.26 -7.93 -8.40
N GLU A 43 -12.25 -8.82 -8.52
CA GLU A 43 -13.28 -8.71 -9.55
C GLU A 43 -14.11 -7.44 -9.40
N ALA A 44 -14.56 -7.13 -8.18
CA ALA A 44 -15.32 -5.89 -7.93
C ALA A 44 -14.50 -4.63 -8.24
N ILE A 45 -13.19 -4.64 -7.95
CA ILE A 45 -12.28 -3.54 -8.29
C ILE A 45 -12.17 -3.37 -9.81
N ILE A 46 -11.99 -4.45 -10.56
CA ILE A 46 -11.97 -4.40 -12.03
C ILE A 46 -13.29 -3.87 -12.58
N GLN A 47 -14.42 -4.40 -12.11
CA GLN A 47 -15.75 -3.95 -12.53
C GLN A 47 -15.98 -2.47 -12.19
N TYR A 48 -15.51 -2.02 -11.03
CA TYR A 48 -15.53 -0.61 -10.67
C TYR A 48 -14.71 0.23 -11.66
N CYS A 49 -13.52 -0.23 -12.04
CA CYS A 49 -12.66 0.48 -12.99
C CYS A 49 -13.33 0.61 -14.37
N TYR A 50 -13.92 -0.47 -14.91
CA TYR A 50 -14.64 -0.43 -16.18
C TYR A 50 -15.89 0.45 -16.11
N LYS A 51 -16.72 0.30 -15.08
CA LYS A 51 -17.94 1.10 -14.87
C LYS A 51 -17.64 2.60 -14.85
N ASN A 52 -16.51 2.98 -14.26
CA ASN A 52 -16.07 4.38 -14.15
C ASN A 52 -15.13 4.83 -15.28
N LYS A 53 -14.91 4.00 -16.32
CA LYS A 53 -14.04 4.29 -17.47
C LYS A 53 -12.62 4.71 -17.06
N LEU A 54 -12.06 4.02 -16.08
CA LEU A 54 -10.71 4.30 -15.56
C LEU A 54 -9.61 3.56 -16.34
N ILE A 55 -9.97 2.44 -16.99
CA ILE A 55 -9.07 1.65 -17.82
C ILE A 55 -9.15 2.15 -19.26
N SER A 56 -8.02 2.43 -19.88
CA SER A 56 -7.91 2.72 -21.31
C SER A 56 -8.13 1.46 -22.15
N ASP A 57 -8.65 1.61 -23.37
CA ASP A 57 -9.02 0.47 -24.24
C ASP A 57 -7.84 -0.46 -24.59
N ASP A 58 -6.61 0.05 -24.54
CA ASP A 58 -5.36 -0.66 -24.82
C ASP A 58 -4.69 -1.30 -23.59
N ILE A 59 -5.26 -1.09 -22.39
CA ILE A 59 -4.70 -1.55 -21.12
C ILE A 59 -5.54 -2.71 -20.57
N SER A 60 -4.88 -3.82 -20.28
CA SER A 60 -5.47 -4.88 -19.46
C SER A 60 -5.40 -4.49 -17.98
N PRO A 61 -6.44 -4.75 -17.17
CA PRO A 61 -6.42 -4.40 -15.75
C PRO A 61 -5.33 -5.15 -14.99
N GLY A 62 -4.77 -4.50 -13.99
CA GLY A 62 -3.74 -5.06 -13.12
C GLY A 62 -4.24 -6.24 -12.29
N GLU A 63 -3.36 -7.22 -12.09
CA GLU A 63 -3.60 -8.36 -11.21
C GLU A 63 -3.42 -7.96 -9.74
N ILE A 64 -4.26 -8.50 -8.85
CA ILE A 64 -4.07 -8.39 -7.40
C ILE A 64 -3.77 -9.78 -6.83
N ILE A 65 -2.61 -9.92 -6.20
CA ILE A 65 -2.20 -11.14 -5.51
C ILE A 65 -2.30 -10.92 -4.01
N HIS A 66 -3.22 -11.65 -3.39
CA HIS A 66 -3.36 -11.68 -1.95
C HIS A 66 -2.29 -12.58 -1.32
N VAL A 67 -1.65 -12.10 -0.25
CA VAL A 67 -0.66 -12.85 0.51
C VAL A 67 -0.93 -12.77 2.01
N GLU A 68 -0.62 -13.85 2.74
CA GLU A 68 -0.65 -13.84 4.20
C GLU A 68 0.59 -13.14 4.80
N ASN A 69 0.51 -12.71 6.06
CA ASN A 69 1.60 -12.00 6.73
C ASN A 69 2.91 -12.82 6.78
N GLU A 70 2.80 -14.13 6.98
CA GLU A 70 3.94 -15.05 7.03
C GLU A 70 4.67 -15.11 5.68
N ARG A 71 3.92 -14.98 4.58
CA ARG A 71 4.48 -15.00 3.23
C ARG A 71 5.38 -13.79 2.99
N VAL A 72 5.07 -12.62 3.55
CA VAL A 72 5.87 -11.39 3.42
C VAL A 72 7.30 -11.56 3.97
N MET A 73 7.49 -12.47 4.94
CA MET A 73 8.77 -12.70 5.62
C MET A 73 9.63 -13.80 5.00
N SER A 74 9.11 -14.51 4.00
CA SER A 74 9.80 -15.62 3.33
C SER A 74 10.92 -15.15 2.38
N SER A 75 11.91 -16.02 2.14
CA SER A 75 13.12 -15.73 1.36
C SER A 75 12.90 -15.59 -0.15
N ASP A 76 11.72 -15.95 -0.64
CA ASP A 76 11.31 -15.85 -2.04
C ASP A 76 10.10 -14.90 -2.18
N PHE A 77 9.94 -13.96 -1.25
CA PHE A 77 8.92 -12.93 -1.37
C PHE A 77 9.35 -11.80 -2.31
N TYR A 78 10.51 -11.18 -2.08
CA TYR A 78 10.97 -9.98 -2.81
C TYR A 78 11.87 -10.32 -4.02
N PRO A 79 11.82 -9.54 -5.13
CA PRO A 79 12.62 -9.78 -6.33
C PRO A 79 14.06 -9.26 -6.21
N VAL A 80 14.75 -9.64 -5.14
CA VAL A 80 16.15 -9.26 -4.92
C VAL A 80 17.10 -10.13 -5.76
N LYS A 81 18.31 -9.62 -6.04
CA LYS A 81 19.29 -10.27 -6.94
C LYS A 81 19.54 -11.72 -6.53
N GLY A 82 19.41 -12.64 -7.49
CA GLY A 82 19.54 -14.09 -7.30
C GLY A 82 18.21 -14.84 -7.12
N ASN A 83 17.12 -14.13 -6.79
CA ASN A 83 15.78 -14.70 -6.60
C ASN A 83 14.70 -14.12 -7.51
N GLN A 84 15.02 -13.21 -8.43
CA GLN A 84 14.03 -12.52 -9.29
C GLN A 84 13.11 -13.48 -10.06
N ASP A 85 13.65 -14.57 -10.61
CA ASP A 85 12.86 -15.53 -11.39
C ASP A 85 11.99 -16.45 -10.53
N LYS A 86 12.23 -16.48 -9.21
CA LYS A 86 11.61 -17.41 -8.26
C LYS A 86 10.79 -16.72 -7.18
N SER A 87 10.89 -15.39 -7.09
CA SER A 87 10.19 -14.63 -6.09
C SER A 87 8.70 -14.46 -6.45
N LEU A 88 7.86 -14.37 -5.42
CA LEU A 88 6.43 -14.08 -5.60
C LEU A 88 6.23 -12.68 -6.18
N CYS A 89 6.90 -11.69 -5.60
CA CYS A 89 6.92 -10.35 -6.15
C CYS A 89 7.85 -10.32 -7.37
N GLN A 90 7.48 -9.55 -8.37
CA GLN A 90 8.16 -9.39 -9.64
C GLN A 90 8.63 -7.95 -9.81
N PRO A 91 9.66 -7.69 -10.63
CA PRO A 91 10.01 -6.33 -11.03
C PRO A 91 8.78 -5.55 -11.52
N GLY A 92 8.64 -4.29 -11.09
CA GLY A 92 7.48 -3.43 -11.40
C GLY A 92 6.26 -3.55 -10.48
N ASP A 93 6.19 -4.55 -9.62
CA ASP A 93 5.09 -4.71 -8.68
C ASP A 93 4.87 -3.51 -7.76
N LEU A 94 3.60 -3.23 -7.46
CA LEU A 94 3.21 -2.41 -6.32
C LEU A 94 2.97 -3.29 -5.11
N ILE A 95 3.84 -3.21 -4.11
CA ILE A 95 3.72 -4.00 -2.89
C ILE A 95 3.03 -3.16 -1.80
N ILE A 96 1.91 -3.64 -1.28
CA ILE A 96 1.09 -2.93 -0.28
C ILE A 96 0.92 -3.79 0.95
N LEU A 97 1.53 -3.38 2.05
CA LEU A 97 1.61 -4.12 3.29
C LEU A 97 0.77 -3.44 4.38
N ASP A 98 -0.27 -4.10 4.86
CA ASP A 98 -1.14 -3.67 5.96
C ASP A 98 -0.74 -4.30 7.30
N GLU A 99 -1.05 -3.56 8.37
CA GLU A 99 -0.71 -3.87 9.76
C GLU A 99 0.74 -4.36 9.92
N CYS A 100 1.68 -3.67 9.27
CA CYS A 100 3.10 -4.03 9.20
C CYS A 100 3.73 -4.38 10.56
N HIS A 101 3.25 -3.80 11.65
CA HIS A 101 3.73 -4.09 13.01
C HIS A 101 3.58 -5.58 13.41
N ARG A 102 2.72 -6.36 12.72
CA ARG A 102 2.51 -7.79 12.98
C ARG A 102 3.69 -8.66 12.57
N PHE A 103 4.44 -8.27 11.54
CA PHE A 103 5.56 -9.07 11.00
C PHE A 103 6.89 -8.28 10.93
N PHE A 104 6.84 -6.96 10.86
CA PHE A 104 8.00 -6.08 10.99
C PHE A 104 8.13 -5.54 12.42
N THR A 105 8.42 -6.43 13.38
CA THR A 105 8.45 -6.10 14.81
C THR A 105 9.67 -5.30 15.26
N SER A 106 10.80 -5.42 14.54
CA SER A 106 12.04 -4.68 14.82
C SER A 106 13.00 -4.69 13.63
N ASP A 107 14.05 -3.87 13.66
CA ASP A 107 15.10 -3.92 12.62
C ASP A 107 15.75 -5.31 12.53
N LYS A 108 15.90 -6.02 13.65
CA LYS A 108 16.46 -7.38 13.71
C LYS A 108 15.53 -8.43 13.09
N ALA A 109 14.23 -8.19 13.10
CA ALA A 109 13.24 -9.10 12.53
C ALA A 109 13.14 -8.99 11.00
N LEU A 110 13.63 -7.90 10.40
CA LEU A 110 13.67 -7.77 8.94
C LEU A 110 14.60 -8.82 8.32
N SER A 111 14.08 -9.59 7.37
CA SER A 111 14.89 -10.49 6.55
C SER A 111 15.92 -9.71 5.73
N SER A 112 16.97 -10.40 5.29
CA SER A 112 17.98 -9.83 4.40
C SER A 112 17.33 -9.24 3.14
N ASP A 113 16.39 -9.98 2.54
CA ASP A 113 15.71 -9.58 1.31
C ASP A 113 14.82 -8.37 1.52
N ALA A 114 14.09 -8.29 2.63
CA ALA A 114 13.29 -7.11 2.96
C ALA A 114 14.17 -5.85 3.11
N ARG A 115 15.37 -6.00 3.68
CA ARG A 115 16.32 -4.87 3.80
C ARG A 115 16.87 -4.43 2.45
N ILE A 116 17.31 -5.37 1.62
CA ILE A 116 17.83 -5.10 0.28
C ILE A 116 16.71 -4.47 -0.57
N PHE A 117 15.52 -5.07 -0.59
CA PHE A 117 14.38 -4.55 -1.32
C PHE A 117 14.00 -3.14 -0.88
N ALA A 118 13.88 -2.88 0.43
CA ALA A 118 13.56 -1.53 0.90
C ALA A 118 14.62 -0.48 0.48
N ALA A 119 15.89 -0.86 0.37
CA ALA A 119 16.95 0.03 -0.11
C ALA A 119 16.95 0.20 -1.64
N GLU A 120 16.61 -0.86 -2.40
CA GLU A 120 16.86 -0.95 -3.85
C GLU A 120 15.59 -1.16 -4.70
N HIS A 121 14.38 -1.06 -4.14
CA HIS A 121 13.10 -1.36 -4.83
C HIS A 121 12.99 -0.71 -6.22
N ARG A 122 13.48 0.53 -6.40
CA ARG A 122 13.43 1.21 -7.70
C ARG A 122 14.34 0.62 -8.78
N HIS A 123 15.29 -0.25 -8.44
CA HIS A 123 16.13 -0.96 -9.41
C HIS A 123 15.40 -2.15 -10.05
N TYR A 124 14.28 -2.59 -9.48
CA TYR A 124 13.51 -3.71 -9.99
C TYR A 124 12.38 -3.17 -10.86
N ALA A 125 12.66 -2.99 -12.14
CA ALA A 125 11.70 -2.50 -13.14
C ALA A 125 11.17 -3.64 -14.00
N ASP A 126 9.87 -3.62 -14.28
CA ASP A 126 9.27 -4.47 -15.29
C ASP A 126 9.87 -4.11 -16.66
N GLU A 127 10.33 -5.12 -17.40
CA GLU A 127 11.07 -4.93 -18.65
C GLU A 127 10.23 -4.30 -19.76
N LYS A 128 8.91 -4.50 -19.72
CA LYS A 128 7.99 -4.05 -20.78
C LYS A 128 7.49 -2.64 -20.52
N THR A 129 7.07 -2.36 -19.30
CA THR A 129 6.43 -1.10 -18.90
C THR A 129 7.41 -0.09 -18.34
N GLY A 130 8.61 -0.53 -17.93
CA GLY A 130 9.59 0.31 -17.24
C GLY A 130 9.17 0.75 -15.83
N GLN A 131 8.01 0.28 -15.34
CA GLN A 131 7.55 0.60 -13.99
C GLN A 131 8.49 -0.06 -12.98
N THR A 132 8.95 0.70 -12.01
CA THR A 132 9.79 0.18 -10.92
C THR A 132 8.93 -0.34 -9.78
N CYS A 133 9.42 -1.26 -8.95
CA CYS A 133 8.70 -1.64 -7.75
C CYS A 133 8.48 -0.42 -6.82
N ASP A 134 7.34 -0.38 -6.15
CA ASP A 134 7.03 0.59 -5.08
C ASP A 134 6.53 -0.13 -3.83
N LEU A 135 6.67 0.51 -2.67
CA LEU A 135 6.28 -0.07 -1.39
C LEU A 135 5.35 0.87 -0.61
N VAL A 136 4.19 0.37 -0.24
CA VAL A 136 3.19 1.08 0.58
C VAL A 136 3.09 0.38 1.93
N LEU A 137 3.40 1.10 3.01
CA LEU A 137 3.34 0.59 4.37
C LEU A 137 2.11 1.19 5.09
N ILE A 138 1.16 0.37 5.46
CA ILE A 138 -0.03 0.77 6.22
C ILE A 138 0.14 0.30 7.66
N ASN A 139 -0.01 1.22 8.60
CA ASN A 139 0.14 0.91 10.01
C ASN A 139 -0.60 1.93 10.90
N GLN A 140 -0.67 1.71 12.22
CA GLN A 140 -1.29 2.69 13.11
C GLN A 140 -0.40 3.91 13.34
N ALA A 141 0.91 3.69 13.53
CA ALA A 141 1.89 4.74 13.76
C ALA A 141 3.27 4.36 13.22
N LEU A 142 4.02 5.34 12.72
CA LEU A 142 5.39 5.13 12.21
C LEU A 142 6.37 4.64 13.28
N THR A 143 6.13 4.96 14.55
CA THR A 143 6.99 4.55 15.67
C THR A 143 7.01 3.05 15.90
N THR A 144 6.00 2.33 15.41
CA THR A 144 5.91 0.86 15.50
C THR A 144 6.53 0.15 14.30
N LEU A 145 6.97 0.89 13.29
CA LEU A 145 7.75 0.32 12.19
C LEU A 145 9.24 0.26 12.56
N PRO A 146 9.99 -0.71 12.01
CA PRO A 146 11.45 -0.73 12.11
C PRO A 146 12.04 0.59 11.63
N ARG A 147 13.07 1.07 12.35
CA ARG A 147 13.74 2.32 12.03
C ARG A 147 14.30 2.29 10.61
N PHE A 148 14.82 1.13 10.19
CA PHE A 148 15.37 0.94 8.85
C PHE A 148 14.35 1.25 7.74
N LEU A 149 13.12 0.76 7.86
CA LEU A 149 12.06 1.08 6.90
C LEU A 149 11.63 2.54 7.02
N ARG A 150 11.45 3.02 8.26
CA ARG A 150 10.98 4.37 8.53
C ARG A 150 11.88 5.45 7.91
N GLU A 151 13.20 5.31 8.00
CA GLU A 151 14.15 6.29 7.45
C GLU A 151 14.16 6.35 5.91
N ARG A 152 13.50 5.40 5.23
CA ARG A 152 13.40 5.33 3.76
C ARG A 152 12.03 5.77 3.23
N ILE A 153 11.10 6.12 4.11
CA ILE A 153 9.81 6.67 3.73
C ILE A 153 10.04 8.01 3.06
N GLU A 154 9.51 8.19 1.85
CA GLU A 154 9.53 9.44 1.08
C GLU A 154 8.32 10.31 1.43
N GLN A 155 7.14 9.71 1.64
CA GLN A 155 5.95 10.45 2.05
C GLN A 155 5.11 9.69 3.08
N THR A 156 4.56 10.42 4.04
CA THR A 156 3.60 9.89 5.01
C THR A 156 2.23 10.54 4.85
N PHE A 157 1.21 9.72 4.67
CA PHE A 157 -0.20 10.09 4.66
C PHE A 157 -0.82 9.72 6.02
N ARG A 158 -1.20 10.72 6.82
CA ARG A 158 -1.78 10.51 8.15
C ARG A 158 -3.28 10.77 8.12
N MET A 159 -4.05 9.71 8.33
CA MET A 159 -5.50 9.71 8.37
C MET A 159 -6.00 10.17 9.74
N LYS A 160 -6.97 11.08 9.73
CA LYS A 160 -7.68 11.59 10.91
C LYS A 160 -9.18 11.56 10.67
N LYS A 161 -9.91 10.91 11.58
CA LYS A 161 -11.38 10.93 11.59
C LYS A 161 -11.85 12.34 11.96
N LEU A 162 -12.79 12.89 11.19
CA LEU A 162 -13.37 14.21 11.48
C LEU A 162 -14.66 14.03 12.30
N ILE A 163 -14.53 14.11 13.63
CA ILE A 163 -15.64 13.80 14.56
C ILE A 163 -16.73 14.89 14.55
N GLY A 164 -16.39 16.15 14.26
CA GLY A 164 -17.33 17.29 14.36
C GLY A 164 -18.03 17.74 13.07
N LEU A 165 -17.65 17.21 11.89
CA LEU A 165 -18.18 17.67 10.59
C LEU A 165 -19.15 16.67 9.95
N SER A 166 -18.91 15.36 10.10
CA SER A 166 -19.79 14.25 9.72
C SER A 166 -19.06 12.92 9.97
N HIS A 167 -19.74 11.86 10.41
CA HIS A 167 -19.17 10.51 10.47
C HIS A 167 -18.75 9.94 9.09
N LYS A 168 -19.03 10.67 8.00
CA LYS A 168 -18.75 10.27 6.62
C LYS A 168 -17.47 10.89 6.04
N SER A 169 -16.71 11.66 6.82
CA SER A 169 -15.52 12.36 6.34
C SER A 169 -14.27 12.04 7.16
N TYR A 170 -13.12 12.09 6.49
CA TYR A 170 -11.80 11.99 7.10
C TYR A 170 -10.86 13.00 6.46
N ARG A 171 -9.78 13.33 7.16
CA ARG A 171 -8.72 14.20 6.67
C ARG A 171 -7.45 13.39 6.48
N VAL A 172 -6.73 13.68 5.41
CA VAL A 172 -5.38 13.17 5.20
C VAL A 172 -4.41 14.35 5.35
N ASP A 173 -3.52 14.27 6.33
CA ASP A 173 -2.36 15.17 6.43
C ASP A 173 -1.19 14.50 5.69
N VAL A 174 -0.54 15.20 4.75
CA VAL A 174 0.60 14.70 3.97
C VAL A 174 1.89 15.30 4.50
N PHE A 175 2.90 14.46 4.73
CA PHE A 175 4.22 14.84 5.21
C PHE A 175 5.33 14.35 4.28
N ASP A 176 6.38 15.15 4.18
CA ASP A 176 7.66 14.77 3.60
C ASP A 176 8.43 13.87 4.58
N GLY A 177 8.74 12.68 4.10
CA GLY A 177 9.41 11.62 4.85
C GLY A 177 8.63 11.10 6.06
N SER A 178 9.39 10.63 7.05
CA SER A 178 8.84 9.93 8.24
C SER A 178 8.64 10.81 9.47
N ARG A 179 9.03 12.08 9.42
CA ARG A 179 8.82 13.02 10.52
C ARG A 179 7.47 13.70 10.28
N THR A 180 6.57 13.69 11.25
CA THR A 180 5.25 14.32 11.11
C THR A 180 5.17 15.63 11.90
N THR A 181 6.01 16.61 11.54
CA THR A 181 6.09 17.93 12.20
C THR A 181 5.50 19.01 11.30
N LYS A 182 5.41 20.25 11.78
CA LYS A 182 4.96 21.38 10.96
C LYS A 182 5.93 21.66 9.80
N ALA A 183 7.24 21.46 9.99
CA ALA A 183 8.26 21.72 8.98
C ALA A 183 8.21 20.73 7.81
N THR A 184 7.79 19.49 8.07
CA THR A 184 7.65 18.44 7.06
C THR A 184 6.22 18.32 6.53
N HIS A 185 5.27 19.10 7.02
CA HIS A 185 3.89 19.07 6.54
C HIS A 185 3.80 19.71 5.15
N LEU A 186 3.41 18.93 4.15
CA LEU A 186 3.29 19.37 2.77
C LEU A 186 1.90 19.95 2.50
N SER A 187 0.86 19.21 2.84
CA SER A 187 -0.53 19.59 2.55
C SER A 187 -1.50 18.79 3.40
N ASN A 188 -2.78 19.15 3.37
CA ASN A 188 -3.84 18.28 3.83
C ASN A 188 -5.07 18.41 2.92
N TYR A 189 -5.88 17.38 2.90
CA TYR A 189 -7.15 17.37 2.18
C TYR A 189 -8.22 16.60 2.95
N VAL A 190 -9.47 16.98 2.73
CA VAL A 190 -10.63 16.33 3.34
C VAL A 190 -11.30 15.44 2.31
N CYS A 191 -11.45 14.17 2.66
CA CYS A 191 -12.14 13.17 1.86
C CYS A 191 -13.49 12.83 2.48
N ARG A 192 -14.41 12.38 1.62
CA ARG A 192 -15.66 11.73 2.02
C ARG A 192 -15.61 10.26 1.64
N TYR A 193 -16.17 9.41 2.50
CA TYR A 193 -16.38 8.02 2.14
C TYR A 193 -17.45 7.91 1.05
N SER A 194 -17.16 7.11 0.03
CA SER A 194 -18.05 6.74 -1.05
C SER A 194 -18.58 5.34 -0.80
N LYS A 195 -19.89 5.16 -1.01
CA LYS A 195 -20.54 3.86 -0.88
C LYS A 195 -20.05 2.85 -1.90
N ASP A 196 -19.57 3.33 -3.06
CA ASP A 196 -19.12 2.45 -4.15
C ASP A 196 -17.75 1.80 -3.88
N ILE A 197 -17.01 2.30 -2.88
CA ILE A 197 -15.69 1.77 -2.51
C ILE A 197 -15.80 0.65 -1.46
N TYR A 198 -16.82 0.66 -0.60
CA TYR A 198 -16.98 -0.37 0.43
C TYR A 198 -17.16 -1.80 -0.13
N PRO A 199 -17.82 -2.04 -1.27
CA PRO A 199 -17.88 -3.38 -1.88
C PRO A 199 -16.53 -3.89 -2.40
N LEU A 200 -15.54 -3.01 -2.56
CA LEU A 200 -14.24 -3.35 -3.16
C LEU A 200 -13.29 -4.02 -2.15
N TYR A 201 -13.57 -3.89 -0.85
CA TYR A 201 -12.77 -4.51 0.20
C TYR A 201 -13.58 -4.73 1.49
N SER A 202 -13.26 -5.76 2.27
CA SER A 202 -13.81 -5.94 3.61
C SER A 202 -12.85 -5.43 4.69
N SER A 203 -13.31 -4.52 5.55
CA SER A 203 -12.52 -4.05 6.71
C SER A 203 -12.64 -4.93 7.95
N HIS A 204 -13.49 -5.96 7.93
CA HIS A 204 -13.75 -6.82 9.08
C HIS A 204 -13.55 -8.29 8.72
N ASP A 205 -12.79 -8.98 9.57
CA ASP A 205 -12.67 -10.44 9.59
C ASP A 205 -13.93 -11.02 10.25
N VAL A 206 -15.10 -10.84 9.62
CA VAL A 206 -16.30 -11.56 10.03
C VAL A 206 -16.31 -12.85 9.22
N LYS A 207 -15.70 -13.89 9.76
CA LYS A 207 -15.98 -15.26 9.35
C LYS A 207 -17.47 -15.49 9.59
N GLY A 208 -18.24 -15.59 8.51
CA GLY A 208 -19.56 -16.22 8.54
C GLY A 208 -19.44 -17.70 8.86
#